data_AF-A0A1S9CI95-F1
#
_entry.id   AF-A0A1S9CI95-F1
#
_cell.length_a   1.000
_cell.length_b   1.000
_cell.length_c   1.000
_cell.angle_alpha   90.00
_cell.angle_beta   90.00
_cell.angle_gamma   90.00
#
_symmetry.space_group_name_H-M   'P 1'
#
loop_
_entity.id
_entity.type
_entity.pdbx_description
1 polymer ?
#
loop_
_entity_poly.entity_id
_entity_poly.type
_entity_poly.pdbx_seq_one_letter_code
_entity_poly.pdbx_strand_id
1 'polypeptide(L)'
;MLSAQLQLALQYQGQNLLPSFISTTGISNSDIWEVIVYYVGDLDNIEKNFKVIIEIVNKNYCVMTLPKYEIRRLSEQPNILYVELPEVMRYILDKSVSDICGAKLDNPQKSFGVTGKGTLVAFIDSGIDYTHPDFTNSDGTTRINYIWDQTLNGTPPDGFKRGIEYTQSQINQALKASTKEQGLEIVPSIDTLGHGTALAGIACGNGRLNKKYKGVAPESELIIVKVGRNNIKNATRGPKNVEVMLALKYIVNKAKELEKPVSILIGLGINEGSHDGTSTLEIYIDEISREWSVNIVVGTGNQANKDSHTSGIIETDETQAVEIFIEKKQPYYFLTLWKSFIDDFAIVVDSPVGQKTEILTRKINNRSFILGDTLVMVNFSTGSPEEREEATEFIFLLWLQFPF
;
A
#
# COMPACT_ATOMS: atom_id res chain seq x y z
N MET A 1 -9.65 16.75 -9.91
CA MET A 1 -8.62 17.42 -9.06
C MET A 1 -7.34 16.58 -9.03
N LEU A 2 -6.19 17.13 -8.65
CA LEU A 2 -4.91 16.40 -8.54
C LEU A 2 -4.35 16.45 -7.11
N SER A 3 -3.79 15.36 -6.61
CA SER A 3 -3.07 15.34 -5.32
C SER A 3 -1.81 16.23 -5.34
N ALA A 4 -1.34 16.66 -4.17
CA ALA A 4 -0.14 17.51 -4.07
C ALA A 4 1.09 16.91 -4.74
N GLN A 5 1.35 15.62 -4.46
CA GLN A 5 2.48 14.90 -5.04
C GLN A 5 2.38 14.86 -6.57
N LEU A 6 1.17 14.61 -7.11
CA LEU A 6 0.93 14.58 -8.55
C LEU A 6 1.06 15.98 -9.18
N GLN A 7 0.60 17.03 -8.51
CA GLN A 7 0.78 18.41 -8.96
C GLN A 7 2.26 18.76 -9.11
N LEU A 8 3.10 18.43 -8.10
CA LEU A 8 4.54 18.68 -8.15
C LEU A 8 5.23 17.81 -9.21
N ALA A 9 4.89 16.52 -9.30
CA ALA A 9 5.47 15.62 -10.30
C ALA A 9 5.17 16.11 -11.73
N LEU A 10 3.97 16.64 -11.99
CA LEU A 10 3.58 17.20 -13.29
C LEU A 10 4.13 18.62 -13.56
N GLN A 11 4.86 19.23 -12.63
CA GLN A 11 5.66 20.42 -12.94
C GLN A 11 7.03 20.04 -13.55
N TYR A 12 7.51 18.82 -13.29
CA TYR A 12 8.75 18.26 -13.81
C TYR A 12 8.61 17.66 -15.22
N GLN A 13 7.96 18.38 -16.15
CA GLN A 13 7.69 17.86 -17.50
C GLN A 13 8.92 17.78 -18.43
N GLY A 14 10.04 18.40 -18.06
CA GLY A 14 11.23 18.54 -18.92
C GLY A 14 12.46 17.70 -18.55
N GLN A 15 12.42 16.88 -17.48
CA GLN A 15 13.55 16.05 -17.04
C GLN A 15 13.09 14.69 -16.49
N ASN A 16 14.05 13.80 -16.22
CA ASN A 16 13.82 12.61 -15.39
C ASN A 16 13.16 13.01 -14.06
N LEU A 17 12.19 12.24 -13.59
CA LEU A 17 11.64 12.39 -12.24
C LEU A 17 12.76 12.25 -11.22
N LEU A 18 12.61 13.02 -10.14
CA LEU A 18 13.52 12.95 -9.01
C LEU A 18 13.43 11.56 -8.36
N PRO A 19 14.55 11.02 -7.85
CA PRO A 19 14.56 9.74 -7.14
C PRO A 19 13.56 9.66 -5.98
N SER A 20 13.25 10.79 -5.35
CA SER A 20 12.23 10.90 -4.31
C SER A 20 10.87 10.41 -4.77
N PHE A 21 10.33 10.98 -5.86
CA PHE A 21 9.05 10.59 -6.44
C PHE A 21 9.03 9.11 -6.81
N ILE A 22 10.11 8.61 -7.41
CA ILE A 22 10.22 7.20 -7.75
C ILE A 22 10.12 6.35 -6.50
N SER A 23 10.82 6.71 -5.43
CA SER A 23 10.84 5.95 -4.19
C SER A 23 9.53 5.99 -3.41
N THR A 24 8.86 7.14 -3.32
CA THR A 24 7.62 7.31 -2.56
C THR A 24 6.39 6.81 -3.31
N THR A 25 6.33 6.99 -4.63
CA THR A 25 5.12 6.65 -5.41
C THR A 25 5.26 5.38 -6.24
N GLY A 26 6.49 4.92 -6.44
CA GLY A 26 6.75 3.73 -7.25
C GLY A 26 6.67 3.97 -8.76
N ILE A 27 6.33 5.18 -9.21
CA ILE A 27 6.36 5.54 -10.64
C ILE A 27 7.79 5.53 -11.19
N SER A 28 7.91 5.36 -12.50
CA SER A 28 9.19 5.37 -13.21
C SER A 28 9.28 6.61 -14.12
N ASN A 29 10.46 6.84 -14.71
CA ASN A 29 10.67 7.87 -15.75
C ASN A 29 9.97 7.54 -17.10
N SER A 30 8.89 6.78 -17.05
CA SER A 30 8.04 6.46 -18.18
C SER A 30 7.16 7.65 -18.56
N ASP A 31 6.77 7.71 -19.83
CA ASP A 31 5.73 8.64 -20.29
C ASP A 31 4.32 8.14 -19.99
N ILE A 32 4.18 6.88 -19.58
CA ILE A 32 2.93 6.26 -19.14
C ILE A 32 2.98 6.09 -17.62
N TRP A 33 2.01 6.67 -16.92
CA TRP A 33 1.86 6.59 -15.47
C TRP A 33 0.59 5.82 -15.09
N GLU A 34 0.66 5.20 -13.93
CA GLU A 34 -0.48 4.60 -13.24
C GLU A 34 -0.94 5.58 -12.15
N VAL A 35 -2.24 5.86 -12.12
CA VAL A 35 -2.87 6.75 -11.14
C VAL A 35 -4.10 6.09 -10.53
N ILE A 36 -4.39 6.43 -9.28
CA ILE A 36 -5.65 6.11 -8.63
C ILE A 36 -6.61 7.26 -8.90
N VAL A 37 -7.84 6.93 -9.29
CA VAL A 37 -8.85 7.89 -9.70
C VAL A 37 -10.13 7.67 -8.92
N TYR A 38 -10.57 8.71 -8.23
CA TYR A 38 -11.90 8.82 -7.66
C TYR A 38 -12.84 9.42 -8.71
N TYR A 39 -13.87 8.67 -9.07
CA TYR A 39 -14.82 9.01 -10.11
C TYR A 39 -16.26 8.77 -9.65
N VAL A 40 -17.20 9.36 -10.40
CA VAL A 40 -18.64 9.15 -10.21
C VAL A 40 -19.32 8.85 -11.54
N GLY A 41 -20.28 7.93 -11.51
CA GLY A 41 -21.02 7.55 -12.71
C GLY A 41 -20.18 6.71 -13.67
N ASP A 42 -20.45 6.85 -14.96
CA ASP A 42 -19.89 6.00 -16.01
C ASP A 42 -18.57 6.57 -16.60
N LEU A 43 -17.73 5.68 -17.13
CA LEU A 43 -16.41 5.96 -17.69
C LEU A 43 -16.35 5.80 -19.21
N ASP A 44 -17.45 5.50 -19.92
CA ASP A 44 -17.48 5.35 -21.39
C ASP A 44 -16.83 6.53 -22.13
N ASN A 45 -17.09 7.76 -21.66
CA ASN A 45 -16.54 8.96 -22.27
C ASN A 45 -15.01 9.05 -22.10
N ILE A 46 -14.49 8.50 -21.01
CA ILE A 46 -13.05 8.45 -20.75
C ILE A 46 -12.40 7.43 -21.69
N GLU A 47 -12.96 6.23 -21.80
CA GLU A 47 -12.44 5.18 -22.69
C GLU A 47 -12.42 5.60 -24.17
N LYS A 48 -13.42 6.38 -24.62
CA LYS A 48 -13.51 6.87 -26.00
C LYS A 48 -12.52 7.99 -26.32
N ASN A 49 -12.25 8.87 -25.35
CA ASN A 49 -11.51 10.12 -25.60
C ASN A 49 -10.07 10.10 -25.10
N PHE A 50 -9.66 9.08 -24.36
CA PHE A 50 -8.32 8.97 -23.79
C PHE A 50 -7.67 7.67 -24.22
N LYS A 51 -6.35 7.71 -24.48
CA LYS A 51 -5.55 6.49 -24.57
C LYS A 51 -5.26 6.01 -23.16
N VAL A 52 -6.19 5.25 -22.59
CA VAL A 52 -6.16 4.81 -21.20
C VAL A 52 -6.47 3.33 -21.07
N ILE A 53 -5.85 2.67 -20.10
CA ILE A 53 -6.27 1.36 -19.61
C ILE A 53 -6.93 1.59 -18.26
N ILE A 54 -8.18 1.15 -18.11
CA ILE A 54 -8.95 1.29 -16.87
C ILE A 54 -9.07 -0.09 -16.20
N GLU A 55 -8.73 -0.14 -14.92
CA GLU A 55 -8.92 -1.28 -14.02
C GLU A 55 -9.83 -0.83 -12.87
N ILE A 56 -11.10 -1.23 -12.93
CA ILE A 56 -12.11 -0.81 -11.94
C ILE A 56 -11.79 -1.44 -10.59
N VAL A 57 -11.71 -0.63 -9.53
CA VAL A 57 -11.56 -1.10 -8.15
C VAL A 57 -12.95 -1.33 -7.57
N ASN A 58 -13.79 -0.30 -7.56
CA ASN A 58 -15.21 -0.36 -7.23
C ASN A 58 -16.00 0.73 -7.97
N LYS A 59 -17.22 1.03 -7.49
CA LYS A 59 -18.11 2.05 -8.07
C LYS A 59 -17.57 3.50 -7.99
N ASN A 60 -16.58 3.75 -7.14
CA ASN A 60 -16.01 5.07 -6.88
C ASN A 60 -14.53 5.17 -7.26
N TYR A 61 -13.78 4.08 -7.19
CA TYR A 61 -12.34 4.08 -7.47
C TYR A 61 -11.99 3.20 -8.66
N CYS A 62 -11.05 3.68 -9.47
CA CYS A 62 -10.42 2.89 -10.51
C CYS A 62 -8.94 3.24 -10.63
N VAL A 63 -8.18 2.32 -11.20
CA VAL A 63 -6.79 2.54 -11.57
C VAL A 63 -6.74 2.85 -13.05
N MET A 64 -6.12 3.96 -13.41
CA MET A 64 -5.94 4.36 -14.80
C MET A 64 -4.45 4.35 -15.16
N THR A 65 -4.12 3.69 -16.27
CA THR A 65 -2.79 3.74 -16.87
C THR A 65 -2.85 4.52 -18.17
N LEU A 66 -2.21 5.69 -18.21
CA LEU A 66 -2.30 6.63 -19.33
C LEU A 66 -1.03 7.48 -19.49
N PRO A 67 -0.84 8.13 -20.65
CA PRO A 67 0.26 9.08 -20.82
C PRO A 67 0.21 10.22 -19.82
N LYS A 68 1.35 10.56 -19.18
CA LYS A 68 1.42 11.58 -18.13
C LYS A 68 0.94 12.97 -18.58
N TYR A 69 1.05 13.28 -19.87
CA TYR A 69 0.57 14.56 -20.42
C TYR A 69 -0.96 14.66 -20.48
N GLU A 70 -1.68 13.53 -20.45
CA GLU A 70 -3.15 13.48 -20.45
C GLU A 70 -3.74 13.69 -19.05
N ILE A 71 -2.96 13.52 -17.97
CA ILE A 71 -3.47 13.53 -16.59
C ILE A 71 -4.16 14.85 -16.25
N ARG A 72 -3.65 16.00 -16.73
CA ARG A 72 -4.30 17.30 -16.50
C ARG A 72 -5.68 17.33 -17.17
N ARG A 73 -5.77 16.93 -18.44
CA ARG A 73 -7.03 16.87 -19.20
C ARG A 73 -8.01 15.84 -18.62
N LEU A 74 -7.51 14.73 -18.07
CA LEU A 74 -8.33 13.75 -17.34
C LEU A 74 -8.96 14.39 -16.10
N SER A 75 -8.19 15.15 -15.32
CA SER A 75 -8.66 15.76 -14.08
C SER A 75 -9.69 16.89 -14.25
N GLU A 76 -9.88 17.35 -15.50
CA GLU A 76 -10.86 18.36 -15.91
C GLU A 76 -12.20 17.74 -16.33
N GLN A 77 -12.28 16.41 -16.42
CA GLN A 77 -13.52 15.74 -16.80
C GLN A 77 -14.55 15.81 -15.66
N PRO A 78 -15.83 16.09 -15.93
CA PRO A 78 -16.84 16.31 -14.87
C PRO A 78 -17.05 15.12 -13.92
N ASN A 79 -16.83 13.90 -14.41
CA ASN A 79 -16.97 12.66 -13.64
C ASN A 79 -15.69 12.26 -12.88
N ILE A 80 -14.60 13.04 -13.00
CA ILE A 80 -13.32 12.76 -12.34
C ILE A 80 -13.13 13.74 -11.18
N LEU A 81 -13.32 13.24 -9.96
CA LEU A 81 -13.30 14.06 -8.76
C LEU A 81 -11.86 14.27 -8.27
N TYR A 82 -11.07 13.22 -8.20
CA TYR A 82 -9.71 13.26 -7.66
C TYR A 82 -8.80 12.25 -8.36
N VAL A 83 -7.53 12.63 -8.54
CA VAL A 83 -6.50 11.81 -9.17
C VAL A 83 -5.24 11.92 -8.32
N GLU A 84 -4.66 10.77 -7.99
CA GLU A 84 -3.44 10.69 -7.19
C GLU A 84 -2.46 9.65 -7.73
N LEU A 85 -1.22 9.79 -7.32
CA LEU A 85 -0.21 8.76 -7.55
C LEU A 85 -0.37 7.66 -6.51
N PRO A 86 -0.17 6.39 -6.89
CA PRO A 86 -0.03 5.33 -5.91
C PRO A 86 1.12 5.63 -4.94
N GLU A 87 1.06 5.10 -3.74
CA GLU A 87 2.09 5.30 -2.72
C GLU A 87 2.72 3.97 -2.31
N VAL A 88 4.03 3.98 -2.08
CA VAL A 88 4.83 2.81 -1.74
C VAL A 88 4.75 2.54 -0.25
N MET A 89 4.15 1.41 0.09
CA MET A 89 4.04 0.90 1.44
C MET A 89 5.32 0.15 1.85
N ARG A 90 5.39 -0.25 3.12
CA ARG A 90 6.48 -1.04 3.70
C ARG A 90 5.94 -2.27 4.40
N TYR A 91 6.72 -3.36 4.39
CA TYR A 91 6.40 -4.53 5.19
C TYR A 91 6.55 -4.22 6.68
N ILE A 92 5.55 -4.57 7.48
CA ILE A 92 5.58 -4.40 8.93
C ILE A 92 6.42 -5.53 9.52
N LEU A 93 7.74 -5.30 9.58
CA LEU A 93 8.72 -6.25 10.10
C LEU A 93 8.26 -6.93 11.40
N ASP A 94 8.28 -8.27 11.38
CA ASP A 94 8.11 -9.12 12.54
C ASP A 94 9.40 -9.11 13.38
N LYS A 95 9.53 -8.12 14.28
CA LYS A 95 10.39 -8.29 15.44
C LYS A 95 9.62 -9.12 16.47
N SER A 96 9.70 -10.43 16.23
CA SER A 96 9.60 -11.52 17.18
C SER A 96 8.36 -11.55 18.07
N VAL A 97 7.53 -12.58 17.84
CA VAL A 97 6.55 -13.17 18.77
C VAL A 97 7.09 -13.35 20.21
N SER A 98 8.42 -13.37 20.46
CA SER A 98 8.98 -13.39 21.82
C SER A 98 8.75 -12.10 22.60
N ASP A 99 8.61 -10.97 21.92
CA ASP A 99 8.44 -9.65 22.54
C ASP A 99 6.97 -9.39 22.88
N ILE A 100 6.06 -10.04 22.14
CA ILE A 100 4.63 -10.04 22.40
C ILE A 100 4.36 -11.21 23.36
N CYS A 101 3.80 -10.96 24.54
CA CYS A 101 3.37 -12.02 25.47
C CYS A 101 2.22 -12.91 24.93
N GLY A 102 2.05 -13.02 23.61
CA GLY A 102 1.05 -13.82 22.90
C GLY A 102 1.21 -15.33 23.10
N ALA A 103 2.37 -15.80 23.55
CA ALA A 103 2.59 -17.20 23.94
C ALA A 103 1.73 -17.67 25.12
N LYS A 104 1.04 -16.74 25.81
CA LYS A 104 0.08 -17.02 26.90
C LYS A 104 -1.38 -16.81 26.50
N LEU A 105 -1.67 -16.58 25.21
CA LEU A 105 -3.06 -16.48 24.76
C LEU A 105 -3.74 -17.83 24.97
N ASP A 106 -4.96 -17.76 25.53
CA ASP A 106 -5.79 -18.93 25.77
C ASP A 106 -6.04 -19.62 24.43
N ASN A 107 -5.75 -20.92 24.33
CA ASN A 107 -5.82 -21.63 23.04
C ASN A 107 -7.30 -21.76 22.65
N PRO A 108 -7.79 -21.08 21.59
CA PRO A 108 -9.21 -21.09 21.25
C PRO A 108 -9.74 -22.50 20.95
N GLN A 109 -8.86 -23.42 20.51
CA GLN A 109 -9.20 -24.82 20.30
C GLN A 109 -9.51 -25.52 21.62
N LYS A 110 -8.79 -25.19 22.70
CA LYS A 110 -9.03 -25.77 24.04
C LYS A 110 -10.24 -25.12 24.71
N SER A 111 -10.37 -23.80 24.61
CA SER A 111 -11.41 -23.06 25.35
C SER A 111 -12.78 -23.11 24.66
N PHE A 112 -12.82 -23.15 23.32
CA PHE A 112 -14.08 -23.05 22.55
C PHE A 112 -14.25 -24.16 21.50
N GLY A 113 -13.26 -25.03 21.29
CA GLY A 113 -13.33 -26.08 20.26
C GLY A 113 -13.29 -25.54 18.82
N VAL A 114 -12.83 -24.31 18.60
CA VAL A 114 -12.78 -23.68 17.27
C VAL A 114 -11.40 -23.82 16.62
N THR A 115 -11.36 -24.15 15.33
CA THR A 115 -10.12 -24.44 14.57
C THR A 115 -9.94 -23.56 13.33
N GLY A 116 -10.91 -22.71 13.01
CA GLY A 116 -10.99 -21.96 11.75
C GLY A 116 -11.58 -22.74 10.59
N LYS A 117 -11.99 -24.00 10.80
CA LYS A 117 -12.63 -24.83 9.77
C LYS A 117 -13.86 -24.15 9.16
N GLY A 118 -13.93 -24.14 7.83
CA GLY A 118 -15.03 -23.52 7.07
C GLY A 118 -14.89 -22.00 6.89
N THR A 119 -13.78 -21.41 7.33
CA THR A 119 -13.48 -19.98 7.13
C THR A 119 -12.26 -19.81 6.23
N LEU A 120 -12.19 -18.65 5.57
CA LEU A 120 -11.04 -18.22 4.80
C LEU A 120 -10.15 -17.31 5.66
N VAL A 121 -8.84 -17.49 5.56
CA VAL A 121 -7.86 -16.51 6.03
C VAL A 121 -7.01 -16.08 4.85
N ALA A 122 -7.00 -14.79 4.57
CA ALA A 122 -6.31 -14.22 3.43
C ALA A 122 -5.11 -13.36 3.87
N PHE A 123 -4.06 -13.36 3.05
CA PHE A 123 -2.86 -12.59 3.30
C PHE A 123 -2.54 -11.73 2.09
N ILE A 124 -2.33 -10.43 2.32
CA ILE A 124 -1.80 -9.49 1.34
C ILE A 124 -0.37 -9.15 1.78
N ASP A 125 0.61 -9.83 1.17
CA ASP A 125 2.00 -9.80 1.65
C ASP A 125 3.02 -10.21 0.55
N SER A 126 4.22 -10.66 0.93
CA SER A 126 5.32 -11.07 0.06
C SER A 126 5.12 -12.42 -0.62
N GLY A 127 4.01 -13.09 -0.35
CA GLY A 127 3.63 -14.39 -0.87
C GLY A 127 3.63 -15.49 0.20
N ILE A 128 3.76 -16.74 -0.25
CA ILE A 128 3.83 -17.90 0.62
C ILE A 128 4.79 -18.95 0.04
N ASP A 129 5.50 -19.66 0.89
CA ASP A 129 6.04 -20.98 0.55
C ASP A 129 4.92 -22.03 0.62
N TYR A 130 4.22 -22.23 -0.50
CA TYR A 130 3.13 -23.20 -0.60
C TYR A 130 3.59 -24.65 -0.44
N THR A 131 4.90 -24.92 -0.51
CA THR A 131 5.47 -26.27 -0.34
C THR A 131 5.70 -26.63 1.14
N HIS A 132 5.59 -25.66 2.05
CA HIS A 132 5.80 -25.89 3.46
C HIS A 132 4.74 -26.86 4.03
N PRO A 133 5.13 -27.91 4.79
CA PRO A 133 4.20 -28.94 5.26
C PRO A 133 3.01 -28.40 6.06
N ASP A 134 3.20 -27.29 6.77
CA ASP A 134 2.15 -26.69 7.57
C ASP A 134 0.98 -26.13 6.75
N PHE A 135 1.12 -25.92 5.43
CA PHE A 135 0.05 -25.48 4.54
C PHE A 135 -0.57 -26.61 3.72
N THR A 136 -0.22 -27.86 4.05
CA THR A 136 -0.71 -29.07 3.39
C THR A 136 -1.57 -29.94 4.32
N ASN A 137 -2.60 -30.55 3.76
CA ASN A 137 -3.47 -31.53 4.40
C ASN A 137 -2.76 -32.88 4.56
N SER A 138 -3.30 -33.75 5.42
CA SER A 138 -2.74 -35.08 5.68
C SER A 138 -2.63 -35.97 4.44
N ASP A 139 -3.51 -35.78 3.46
CA ASP A 139 -3.51 -36.49 2.17
C ASP A 139 -2.50 -35.93 1.14
N GLY A 140 -1.75 -34.88 1.52
CA GLY A 140 -0.76 -34.23 0.67
C GLY A 140 -1.32 -33.11 -0.22
N THR A 141 -2.62 -32.84 -0.18
CA THR A 141 -3.20 -31.68 -0.88
C THR A 141 -2.94 -30.37 -0.12
N THR A 142 -3.08 -29.22 -0.78
CA THR A 142 -2.93 -27.89 -0.15
C THR A 142 -4.23 -27.41 0.50
N ARG A 143 -4.09 -26.56 1.53
CA ARG A 143 -5.20 -25.75 2.09
C ARG A 143 -5.37 -24.39 1.41
N ILE A 144 -4.49 -24.06 0.47
CA ILE A 144 -4.52 -22.79 -0.25
C ILE A 144 -5.47 -22.91 -1.44
N ASN A 145 -6.58 -22.17 -1.39
CA ASN A 145 -7.56 -22.14 -2.47
C ASN A 145 -7.01 -21.40 -3.69
N TYR A 146 -6.36 -20.26 -3.46
CA TYR A 146 -5.79 -19.43 -4.52
C TYR A 146 -4.49 -18.76 -4.10
N ILE A 147 -3.57 -18.63 -5.06
CA ILE A 147 -2.44 -17.72 -5.00
C ILE A 147 -2.57 -16.76 -6.17
N TRP A 148 -2.72 -15.46 -5.90
CA TRP A 148 -2.57 -14.43 -6.91
C TRP A 148 -1.22 -13.74 -6.72
N ASP A 149 -0.31 -13.95 -7.68
CA ASP A 149 0.99 -13.27 -7.69
C ASP A 149 0.92 -12.07 -8.65
N GLN A 150 0.77 -10.87 -8.08
CA GLN A 150 0.72 -9.62 -8.86
C GLN A 150 2.07 -9.25 -9.51
N THR A 151 3.16 -9.89 -9.07
CA THR A 151 4.53 -9.57 -9.48
C THR A 151 4.98 -10.34 -10.71
N LEU A 152 4.24 -11.38 -11.10
CA LEU A 152 4.50 -12.21 -12.26
C LEU A 152 3.65 -11.79 -13.46
N ASN A 153 4.19 -11.97 -14.65
CA ASN A 153 3.42 -11.81 -15.89
C ASN A 153 2.74 -13.14 -16.24
N GLY A 154 1.45 -13.12 -16.54
CA GLY A 154 0.70 -14.31 -16.92
C GLY A 154 -0.73 -13.97 -17.26
N THR A 155 -1.66 -14.86 -16.91
CA THR A 155 -3.10 -14.63 -17.07
C THR A 155 -3.66 -14.04 -15.77
N PRO A 156 -4.00 -12.74 -15.73
CA PRO A 156 -4.62 -12.13 -14.57
C PRO A 156 -5.97 -12.80 -14.25
N PRO A 157 -6.42 -12.77 -12.98
CA PRO A 157 -7.78 -13.16 -12.65
C PRO A 157 -8.82 -12.28 -13.37
N ASP A 158 -10.04 -12.79 -13.52
CA ASP A 158 -11.12 -12.09 -14.21
C ASP A 158 -11.39 -10.71 -13.57
N GLY A 159 -11.45 -9.68 -14.42
CA GLY A 159 -11.64 -8.30 -13.97
C GLY A 159 -10.37 -7.59 -13.45
N PHE A 160 -9.20 -8.20 -13.62
CA PHE A 160 -7.88 -7.62 -13.30
C PHE A 160 -6.99 -7.53 -14.55
N LYS A 161 -5.95 -6.70 -14.48
CA LYS A 161 -5.03 -6.41 -15.60
C LYS A 161 -3.59 -6.84 -15.34
N ARG A 162 -3.29 -7.38 -14.15
CA ARG A 162 -1.92 -7.75 -13.72
C ARG A 162 -1.86 -9.08 -12.99
N GLY A 163 -0.66 -9.64 -12.96
CA GLY A 163 -0.37 -10.84 -12.19
C GLY A 163 -0.79 -12.12 -12.90
N ILE A 164 -0.74 -13.21 -12.12
CA ILE A 164 -1.24 -14.53 -12.50
C ILE A 164 -1.90 -15.20 -11.31
N GLU A 165 -3.04 -15.84 -11.54
CA GLU A 165 -3.74 -16.65 -10.54
C GLU A 165 -3.36 -18.13 -10.67
N TYR A 166 -3.10 -18.77 -9.53
CA TYR A 166 -2.97 -20.21 -9.39
C TYR A 166 -4.09 -20.75 -8.50
N THR A 167 -4.82 -21.72 -9.03
CA THR A 167 -5.89 -22.43 -8.33
C THR A 167 -5.33 -23.54 -7.44
N GLN A 168 -6.12 -23.98 -6.47
CA GLN A 168 -5.82 -25.15 -5.63
C GLN A 168 -5.41 -26.38 -6.44
N SER A 169 -6.02 -26.61 -7.61
CA SER A 169 -5.69 -27.73 -8.50
C SER A 169 -4.26 -27.61 -9.06
N GLN A 170 -3.86 -26.43 -9.52
CA GLN A 170 -2.50 -26.18 -10.02
C GLN A 170 -1.47 -26.29 -8.90
N ILE A 171 -1.79 -25.79 -7.70
CA ILE A 171 -0.93 -25.91 -6.53
C ILE A 171 -0.75 -27.39 -6.15
N ASN A 172 -1.83 -28.17 -6.12
CA ASN A 172 -1.76 -29.61 -5.89
C ASN A 172 -0.97 -30.36 -6.97
N GLN A 173 -1.05 -29.93 -8.23
CA GLN A 173 -0.23 -30.48 -9.30
C GLN A 173 1.25 -30.16 -9.08
N ALA A 174 1.58 -28.94 -8.67
CA ALA A 174 2.94 -28.54 -8.33
C ALA A 174 3.50 -29.32 -7.13
N LEU A 175 2.68 -29.57 -6.10
CA LEU A 175 3.07 -30.37 -4.92
C LEU A 175 3.31 -31.85 -5.24
N LYS A 176 2.69 -32.38 -6.31
CA LYS A 176 2.88 -33.75 -6.78
C LYS A 176 4.08 -33.91 -7.73
N ALA A 177 4.70 -32.81 -8.14
CA ALA A 177 5.85 -32.87 -9.02
C ALA A 177 7.03 -33.61 -8.35
N SER A 178 7.82 -34.34 -9.14
CA SER A 178 8.90 -35.18 -8.61
C SER A 178 10.06 -34.36 -8.02
N THR A 179 10.22 -33.11 -8.48
CA THR A 179 11.22 -32.18 -7.96
C THR A 179 10.61 -30.80 -7.74
N LYS A 180 11.28 -29.98 -6.90
CA LYS A 180 10.86 -28.61 -6.63
C LYS A 180 10.86 -27.76 -7.91
N GLU A 181 11.83 -27.96 -8.79
CA GLU A 181 11.97 -27.24 -10.05
C GLU A 181 10.77 -27.50 -10.97
N GLN A 182 10.34 -28.75 -11.10
CA GLN A 182 9.13 -29.11 -11.86
C GLN A 182 7.86 -28.52 -11.23
N GLY A 183 7.80 -28.45 -9.90
CA GLY A 183 6.70 -27.75 -9.21
C GLY A 183 6.66 -26.26 -9.53
N LEU A 184 7.83 -25.61 -9.59
CA LEU A 184 7.97 -24.20 -9.93
C LEU A 184 7.71 -23.89 -11.41
N GLU A 185 7.81 -24.87 -12.30
CA GLU A 185 7.34 -24.72 -13.69
C GLU A 185 5.81 -24.56 -13.76
N ILE A 186 5.07 -25.12 -12.80
CA ILE A 186 3.60 -25.05 -12.72
C ILE A 186 3.18 -23.82 -11.90
N VAL A 187 3.78 -23.61 -10.73
CA VAL A 187 3.51 -22.47 -9.83
C VAL A 187 4.83 -21.78 -9.48
N PRO A 188 5.34 -20.85 -10.33
CA PRO A 188 6.59 -20.14 -10.09
C PRO A 188 6.53 -19.07 -8.98
N SER A 189 5.43 -18.98 -8.22
CA SER A 189 5.28 -18.02 -7.12
C SER A 189 6.12 -18.43 -5.91
N ILE A 190 7.18 -17.67 -5.63
CA ILE A 190 8.06 -17.87 -4.48
C ILE A 190 8.01 -16.66 -3.56
N ASP A 191 7.90 -16.90 -2.25
CA ASP A 191 8.12 -15.90 -1.21
C ASP A 191 9.62 -15.79 -0.88
N THR A 192 10.30 -14.87 -1.57
CA THR A 192 11.74 -14.67 -1.36
C THR A 192 12.07 -13.87 -0.10
N LEU A 193 11.10 -13.13 0.44
CA LEU A 193 11.27 -12.34 1.66
C LEU A 193 11.00 -13.19 2.91
N GLY A 194 10.07 -14.14 2.83
CA GLY A 194 9.65 -15.02 3.92
C GLY A 194 8.63 -14.39 4.88
N HIS A 195 8.28 -13.11 4.68
CA HIS A 195 7.42 -12.35 5.58
C HIS A 195 5.99 -12.90 5.57
N GLY A 196 5.39 -13.06 4.38
CA GLY A 196 4.05 -13.63 4.23
C GLY A 196 3.98 -15.08 4.71
N THR A 197 5.01 -15.89 4.44
CA THR A 197 5.11 -17.26 4.96
C THR A 197 5.13 -17.29 6.50
N ALA A 198 5.88 -16.40 7.14
CA ALA A 198 5.94 -16.31 8.59
C ALA A 198 4.59 -15.91 9.21
N LEU A 199 3.95 -14.87 8.66
CA LEU A 199 2.62 -14.43 9.10
C LEU A 199 1.55 -15.52 8.93
N ALA A 200 1.55 -16.20 7.77
CA ALA A 200 0.65 -17.33 7.52
C ALA A 200 0.90 -18.50 8.47
N GLY A 201 2.15 -18.74 8.87
CA GLY A 201 2.50 -19.74 9.87
C GLY A 201 1.91 -19.41 11.25
N ILE A 202 2.08 -18.18 11.73
CA ILE A 202 1.54 -17.71 13.01
C ILE A 202 0.01 -17.87 13.05
N ALA A 203 -0.67 -17.41 12.01
CA ALA A 203 -2.13 -17.41 11.96
C ALA A 203 -2.71 -18.81 11.67
N CYS A 204 -2.13 -19.55 10.73
CA CYS A 204 -2.80 -20.69 10.10
C CYS A 204 -1.96 -21.96 10.00
N GLY A 205 -0.70 -21.99 10.45
CA GLY A 205 0.13 -23.20 10.38
C GLY A 205 -0.53 -24.38 11.09
N ASN A 206 -0.68 -25.52 10.42
CA ASN A 206 -1.38 -26.66 11.04
C ASN A 206 -0.46 -27.49 11.98
N GLY A 207 0.82 -27.13 12.09
CA GLY A 207 1.80 -27.80 12.95
C GLY A 207 2.18 -29.21 12.47
N ARG A 208 2.04 -29.50 11.16
CA ARG A 208 2.40 -30.80 10.57
C ARG A 208 3.89 -31.07 10.65
N LEU A 209 4.73 -30.05 10.41
CA LEU A 209 6.19 -30.19 10.56
C LEU A 209 6.56 -30.28 12.05
N ASN A 210 5.97 -29.42 12.88
CA ASN A 210 6.19 -29.42 14.32
C ASN A 210 4.95 -28.93 15.08
N LYS A 211 4.34 -29.81 15.87
CA LYS A 211 3.12 -29.51 16.66
C LYS A 211 3.29 -28.34 17.64
N LYS A 212 4.53 -28.00 18.02
CA LYS A 212 4.83 -26.84 18.90
C LYS A 212 4.55 -25.50 18.22
N TYR A 213 4.63 -25.43 16.89
CA TYR A 213 4.48 -24.21 16.11
C TYR A 213 3.14 -24.15 15.36
N LYS A 214 2.13 -24.83 15.90
CA LYS A 214 0.76 -24.76 15.38
C LYS A 214 0.20 -23.35 15.56
N GLY A 215 -0.30 -22.78 14.48
CA GLY A 215 -0.98 -21.49 14.44
C GLY A 215 -2.38 -21.52 15.06
N VAL A 216 -3.02 -20.35 15.07
CA VAL A 216 -4.32 -20.11 15.75
C VAL A 216 -5.47 -20.83 15.05
N ALA A 217 -5.57 -20.70 13.73
CA ALA A 217 -6.61 -21.25 12.85
C ALA A 217 -6.04 -22.36 11.92
N PRO A 218 -5.64 -23.52 12.46
CA PRO A 218 -4.94 -24.57 11.74
C PRO A 218 -5.76 -25.29 10.66
N GLU A 219 -7.08 -25.17 10.69
CA GLU A 219 -8.01 -25.82 9.74
C GLU A 219 -8.69 -24.81 8.82
N SER A 220 -8.26 -23.55 8.83
CA SER A 220 -8.73 -22.57 7.84
C SER A 220 -8.18 -22.87 6.46
N GLU A 221 -8.92 -22.38 5.47
CA GLU A 221 -8.50 -22.36 4.07
C GLU A 221 -7.87 -21.00 3.74
N LEU A 222 -6.94 -20.97 2.79
CA LEU A 222 -6.09 -19.80 2.57
C LEU A 222 -6.32 -19.17 1.21
N ILE A 223 -6.28 -17.84 1.16
CA ILE A 223 -6.16 -17.05 -0.09
C ILE A 223 -4.91 -16.19 0.04
N ILE A 224 -3.97 -16.33 -0.88
CA ILE A 224 -2.69 -15.62 -0.81
C ILE A 224 -2.61 -14.63 -1.95
N VAL A 225 -2.37 -13.36 -1.64
CA VAL A 225 -2.07 -12.34 -2.64
C VAL A 225 -0.65 -11.84 -2.40
N LYS A 226 0.24 -12.18 -3.34
CA LYS A 226 1.61 -11.67 -3.35
C LYS A 226 1.65 -10.34 -4.08
N VAL A 227 2.11 -9.31 -3.39
CA VAL A 227 2.18 -7.93 -3.89
C VAL A 227 3.62 -7.41 -3.90
N GLY A 228 3.88 -6.36 -4.69
CA GLY A 228 5.14 -5.65 -4.71
C GLY A 228 6.05 -6.08 -5.85
N ARG A 229 7.23 -6.63 -5.53
CA ARG A 229 8.24 -6.96 -6.55
C ARG A 229 8.80 -8.35 -6.33
N ASN A 230 9.23 -8.96 -7.43
CA ASN A 230 9.99 -10.20 -7.37
C ASN A 230 11.40 -9.96 -6.81
N ASN A 231 11.94 -10.97 -6.14
CA ASN A 231 13.30 -10.99 -5.62
C ASN A 231 13.63 -9.85 -4.64
N ILE A 232 12.64 -9.39 -3.86
CA ILE A 232 12.88 -8.44 -2.77
C ILE A 232 13.75 -9.13 -1.72
N LYS A 233 14.95 -8.60 -1.50
CA LYS A 233 15.88 -9.02 -0.43
C LYS A 233 15.84 -8.10 0.79
N ASN A 234 15.18 -6.95 0.69
CA ASN A 234 15.08 -5.97 1.77
C ASN A 234 13.66 -5.39 1.86
N ALA A 235 13.08 -5.40 3.05
CA ALA A 235 11.72 -4.95 3.34
C ALA A 235 11.51 -3.42 3.24
N THR A 236 12.55 -2.64 2.93
CA THR A 236 12.51 -1.17 2.94
C THR A 236 11.66 -0.56 1.83
N ARG A 237 11.36 -1.30 0.76
CA ARG A 237 10.47 -0.86 -0.32
C ARG A 237 9.45 -1.95 -0.62
N GLY A 238 8.23 -1.74 -0.14
CA GLY A 238 7.13 -2.67 -0.28
C GLY A 238 6.27 -2.43 -1.52
N PRO A 239 5.09 -3.07 -1.58
CA PRO A 239 4.08 -2.86 -2.60
C PRO A 239 3.48 -1.45 -2.57
N LYS A 240 2.77 -1.07 -3.63
CA LYS A 240 1.98 0.15 -3.68
C LYS A 240 0.59 -0.06 -3.07
N ASN A 241 -0.01 0.98 -2.50
CA ASN A 241 -1.39 0.95 -1.99
C ASN A 241 -2.41 0.45 -3.03
N VAL A 242 -2.23 0.79 -4.31
CA VAL A 242 -3.07 0.30 -5.42
C VAL A 242 -3.06 -1.23 -5.56
N GLU A 243 -1.92 -1.88 -5.29
CA GLU A 243 -1.81 -3.34 -5.32
C GLU A 243 -2.63 -3.97 -4.18
N VAL A 244 -2.67 -3.30 -3.02
CA VAL A 244 -3.48 -3.69 -1.85
C VAL A 244 -4.97 -3.48 -2.13
N MET A 245 -5.38 -2.36 -2.74
CA MET A 245 -6.78 -2.12 -3.10
C MET A 245 -7.31 -3.21 -4.05
N LEU A 246 -6.52 -3.57 -5.07
CA LEU A 246 -6.88 -4.65 -5.98
C LEU A 246 -6.87 -6.02 -5.29
N ALA A 247 -5.93 -6.27 -4.37
CA ALA A 247 -5.88 -7.49 -3.57
C ALA A 247 -7.13 -7.67 -2.68
N LEU A 248 -7.61 -6.59 -2.05
CA LEU A 248 -8.84 -6.60 -1.27
C LEU A 248 -10.05 -6.94 -2.15
N LYS A 249 -10.18 -6.29 -3.31
CA LYS A 249 -11.23 -6.60 -4.31
C LYS A 249 -11.21 -8.08 -4.66
N TYR A 250 -10.03 -8.60 -4.98
CA TYR A 250 -9.83 -10.00 -5.37
C TYR A 250 -10.26 -10.96 -4.27
N ILE A 251 -9.77 -10.76 -3.05
CA ILE A 251 -10.07 -11.65 -1.91
C ILE A 251 -11.56 -11.65 -1.60
N VAL A 252 -12.21 -10.48 -1.60
CA VAL A 252 -13.64 -10.39 -1.30
C VAL A 252 -14.48 -11.03 -2.40
N ASN A 253 -14.11 -10.88 -3.67
CA ASN A 253 -14.75 -11.61 -4.77
C ASN A 253 -14.60 -13.12 -4.61
N LYS A 254 -13.39 -13.62 -4.30
CA LYS A 254 -13.18 -15.06 -4.03
C LYS A 254 -13.92 -15.56 -2.80
N ALA A 255 -14.04 -14.75 -1.75
CA ALA A 255 -14.81 -15.11 -0.57
C ALA A 255 -16.31 -15.22 -0.87
N LYS A 256 -16.86 -14.34 -1.72
CA LYS A 256 -18.22 -14.42 -2.24
C LYS A 256 -18.42 -15.65 -3.12
N GLU A 257 -17.51 -15.91 -4.07
CA GLU A 257 -17.54 -17.09 -4.95
C GLU A 257 -17.53 -18.41 -4.16
N LEU A 258 -16.75 -18.47 -3.08
CA LEU A 258 -16.64 -19.64 -2.20
C LEU A 258 -17.73 -19.69 -1.12
N GLU A 259 -18.58 -18.66 -1.01
CA GLU A 259 -19.63 -18.50 -0.01
C GLU A 259 -19.12 -18.64 1.45
N LYS A 260 -17.93 -18.10 1.74
CA LYS A 260 -17.28 -18.23 3.06
C LYS A 260 -16.91 -16.87 3.67
N PRO A 261 -16.97 -16.72 5.01
CA PRO A 261 -16.42 -15.55 5.67
C PRO A 261 -14.90 -15.53 5.54
N VAL A 262 -14.31 -14.33 5.50
CA VAL A 262 -12.86 -14.17 5.34
C VAL A 262 -12.28 -13.19 6.36
N SER A 263 -11.16 -13.60 6.98
CA SER A 263 -10.28 -12.71 7.75
C SER A 263 -9.07 -12.36 6.90
N ILE A 264 -8.82 -11.09 6.63
CA ILE A 264 -7.76 -10.60 5.74
C ILE A 264 -6.68 -9.92 6.59
N LEU A 265 -5.44 -10.40 6.52
CA LEU A 265 -4.29 -9.74 7.13
C LEU A 265 -3.52 -8.94 6.08
N ILE A 266 -3.35 -7.65 6.34
CA ILE A 266 -2.48 -6.75 5.57
C ILE A 266 -1.18 -6.57 6.36
N GLY A 267 -0.10 -7.24 5.93
CA GLY A 267 1.22 -7.17 6.60
C GLY A 267 2.04 -5.94 6.20
N LEU A 268 1.36 -4.86 5.84
CA LEU A 268 1.92 -3.69 5.18
C LEU A 268 1.45 -2.43 5.90
N GLY A 269 2.26 -1.38 5.87
CA GLY A 269 1.92 -0.07 6.42
C GLY A 269 2.57 1.06 5.65
N ILE A 270 2.04 2.26 5.82
CA ILE A 270 2.51 3.49 5.20
C ILE A 270 2.40 4.63 6.22
N ASN A 271 3.29 5.64 6.13
CA ASN A 271 3.27 6.78 7.05
C ASN A 271 2.60 8.01 6.42
N GLU A 272 2.53 8.01 5.10
CA GLU A 272 1.93 9.03 4.26
C GLU A 272 0.41 9.00 4.41
N GLY A 273 -0.19 10.15 4.72
CA GLY A 273 -1.61 10.30 5.02
C GLY A 273 -1.85 11.14 6.27
N SER A 274 -3.11 11.51 6.49
CA SER A 274 -3.61 12.28 7.64
C SER A 274 -3.73 11.46 8.92
N HIS A 275 -3.84 10.12 8.79
CA HIS A 275 -4.10 9.18 9.89
C HIS A 275 -5.46 9.38 10.59
N ASP A 276 -6.44 9.96 9.91
CA ASP A 276 -7.79 10.21 10.41
C ASP A 276 -8.88 9.36 9.72
N GLY A 277 -8.51 8.48 8.77
CA GLY A 277 -9.44 7.61 8.06
C GLY A 277 -9.95 8.17 6.72
N THR A 278 -9.43 9.31 6.26
CA THR A 278 -9.89 9.99 5.04
C THR A 278 -9.03 9.76 3.80
N SER A 279 -7.95 8.98 3.90
CA SER A 279 -7.17 8.59 2.71
C SER A 279 -7.95 7.59 1.85
N THR A 280 -7.65 7.56 0.54
CA THR A 280 -8.27 6.65 -0.43
C THR A 280 -8.23 5.18 0.00
N LEU A 281 -7.11 4.73 0.58
CA LEU A 281 -6.97 3.34 1.03
C LEU A 281 -7.83 3.06 2.27
N GLU A 282 -7.88 3.98 3.24
CA GLU A 282 -8.67 3.84 4.47
C GLU A 282 -10.17 3.79 4.17
N ILE A 283 -10.67 4.72 3.36
CA ILE A 283 -12.06 4.75 2.92
C ILE A 283 -12.42 3.45 2.19
N TYR A 284 -11.58 3.03 1.25
CA TYR A 284 -11.85 1.82 0.50
C TYR A 284 -11.83 0.56 1.38
N ILE A 285 -10.98 0.50 2.41
CA ILE A 285 -10.99 -0.56 3.43
C ILE A 285 -12.33 -0.55 4.18
N ASP A 286 -12.85 0.60 4.62
CA ASP A 286 -14.16 0.68 5.29
C ASP A 286 -15.29 0.22 4.35
N GLU A 287 -15.31 0.70 3.11
CA GLU A 287 -16.33 0.33 2.13
C GLU A 287 -16.35 -1.18 1.86
N ILE A 288 -15.20 -1.76 1.52
CA ILE A 288 -15.13 -3.17 1.11
C ILE A 288 -15.38 -4.12 2.28
N SER A 289 -15.11 -3.70 3.52
CA SER A 289 -15.41 -4.49 4.73
C SER A 289 -16.91 -4.76 4.89
N ARG A 290 -17.77 -3.92 4.30
CA ARG A 290 -19.24 -4.00 4.40
C ARG A 290 -19.88 -4.81 3.26
N GLU A 291 -19.11 -5.25 2.27
CA GLU A 291 -19.65 -5.94 1.11
C GLU A 291 -19.91 -7.44 1.31
N TRP A 292 -19.27 -8.05 2.31
CA TRP A 292 -19.39 -9.48 2.62
C TRP A 292 -19.08 -9.74 4.10
N SER A 293 -19.08 -10.99 4.54
CA SER A 293 -18.62 -11.37 5.89
C SER A 293 -17.09 -11.28 5.97
N VAL A 294 -16.58 -10.05 6.06
CA VAL A 294 -15.17 -9.70 5.99
C VAL A 294 -14.69 -9.12 7.31
N ASN A 295 -13.53 -9.57 7.79
CA ASN A 295 -12.77 -8.93 8.85
C ASN A 295 -11.40 -8.55 8.27
N ILE A 296 -10.98 -7.28 8.40
CA ILE A 296 -9.68 -6.81 7.93
C ILE A 296 -8.82 -6.48 9.14
N VAL A 297 -7.61 -7.04 9.18
CA VAL A 297 -6.63 -6.88 10.26
C VAL A 297 -5.38 -6.21 9.66
N VAL A 298 -4.93 -5.15 10.32
CA VAL A 298 -3.73 -4.38 9.93
C VAL A 298 -2.83 -4.21 11.15
N GLY A 299 -1.52 -4.26 10.98
CA GLY A 299 -0.57 -3.96 12.05
C GLY A 299 -0.47 -2.46 12.32
N THR A 300 -0.21 -2.06 13.57
CA THR A 300 -0.07 -0.64 13.97
C THR A 300 1.24 0.02 13.49
N GLY A 301 2.09 -0.72 12.77
CA GLY A 301 3.36 -0.22 12.25
C GLY A 301 4.53 -0.25 13.26
N ASN A 302 5.74 0.01 12.73
CA ASN A 302 7.01 -0.09 13.46
C ASN A 302 7.73 1.28 13.60
N GLN A 303 6.95 2.37 13.68
CA GLN A 303 7.46 3.75 13.59
C GLN A 303 7.66 4.43 14.94
N ALA A 304 7.13 3.88 16.03
CA ALA A 304 7.08 4.55 17.33
C ALA A 304 8.44 5.04 17.87
N ASN A 305 9.55 4.39 17.48
CA ASN A 305 10.92 4.75 17.88
C ASN A 305 11.79 5.20 16.70
N LYS A 306 11.18 5.76 15.65
CA LYS A 306 11.87 6.20 14.43
C LYS A 306 11.98 7.71 14.29
N ASP A 307 11.52 8.47 15.30
CA ASP A 307 11.55 9.94 15.33
C ASP A 307 11.00 10.56 14.03
N SER A 308 9.98 9.92 13.45
CA SER A 308 9.39 10.26 12.15
C SER A 308 8.08 11.04 12.25
N HIS A 309 7.68 11.44 13.46
CA HIS A 309 6.46 12.20 13.73
C HIS A 309 6.70 13.24 14.84
N THR A 310 6.12 14.44 14.67
CA THR A 310 6.02 15.47 15.69
C THR A 310 4.68 16.20 15.55
N SER A 311 4.18 16.76 16.65
CA SER A 311 2.89 17.46 16.73
C SER A 311 2.97 18.60 17.73
N GLY A 312 2.18 19.66 17.53
CA GLY A 312 2.13 20.80 18.44
C GLY A 312 0.88 21.65 18.23
N ILE A 313 0.71 22.64 19.11
CA ILE A 313 -0.31 23.67 19.03
C ILE A 313 0.44 25.00 18.90
N ILE A 314 0.07 25.81 17.91
CA ILE A 314 0.66 27.13 17.68
C ILE A 314 -0.43 28.17 17.97
N GLU A 315 -0.17 29.05 18.94
CA GLU A 315 -1.10 30.14 19.27
C GLU A 315 -1.01 31.28 18.24
N THR A 316 -2.01 32.16 18.22
CA THR A 316 -1.99 33.34 17.34
C THR A 316 -0.77 34.22 17.64
N ASP A 317 -0.08 34.66 16.58
CA ASP A 317 1.17 35.43 16.64
C ASP A 317 2.38 34.68 17.24
N GLU A 318 2.25 33.39 17.53
CA GLU A 318 3.37 32.54 17.94
C GLU A 318 4.16 32.03 16.73
N THR A 319 5.47 31.84 16.91
CA THR A 319 6.33 31.14 15.96
C THR A 319 6.97 29.95 16.65
N GLN A 320 6.68 28.76 16.16
CA GLN A 320 7.31 27.52 16.64
C GLN A 320 8.33 27.01 15.62
N ALA A 321 9.52 26.67 16.10
CA ALA A 321 10.54 26.01 15.28
C ALA A 321 10.40 24.49 15.38
N VAL A 322 10.44 23.81 14.24
CA VAL A 322 10.53 22.35 14.15
C VAL A 322 11.88 22.01 13.54
N GLU A 323 12.76 21.40 14.33
CA GLU A 323 14.09 21.00 13.87
C GLU A 323 14.03 19.64 13.18
N ILE A 324 14.60 19.56 11.99
CA ILE A 324 14.66 18.34 11.19
C ILE A 324 16.12 18.00 10.95
N PHE A 325 16.53 16.81 11.39
CA PHE A 325 17.86 16.30 11.13
C PHE A 325 17.88 15.44 9.86
N ILE A 326 18.66 15.85 8.87
CA ILE A 326 18.84 15.12 7.60
C ILE A 326 20.26 14.54 7.60
N GLU A 327 20.36 13.22 7.51
CA GLU A 327 21.66 12.53 7.48
C GLU A 327 22.46 12.87 6.21
N LYS A 328 23.80 12.85 6.34
CA LYS A 328 24.69 12.99 5.18
C LYS A 328 24.43 11.88 4.16
N LYS A 329 24.43 12.26 2.88
CA LYS A 329 24.15 11.37 1.72
C LYS A 329 22.70 10.92 1.60
N GLN A 330 21.78 11.51 2.37
CA GLN A 330 20.37 11.33 2.13
C GLN A 330 19.98 12.14 0.88
N PRO A 331 19.60 11.48 -0.25
CA PRO A 331 19.40 12.19 -1.52
C PRO A 331 18.15 13.08 -1.52
N TYR A 332 17.21 12.81 -0.62
CA TYR A 332 15.99 13.59 -0.45
C TYR A 332 15.38 13.35 0.93
N TYR A 333 14.58 14.30 1.37
CA TYR A 333 13.69 14.21 2.50
C TYR A 333 12.34 14.79 2.10
N PHE A 334 11.25 14.18 2.51
CA PHE A 334 9.92 14.79 2.36
C PHE A 334 9.21 14.71 3.70
N LEU A 335 8.31 15.65 3.92
CA LEU A 335 7.42 15.65 5.05
C LEU A 335 6.02 16.03 4.59
N THR A 336 5.05 15.52 5.32
CA THR A 336 3.66 15.98 5.25
C THR A 336 3.37 16.73 6.53
N LEU A 337 2.65 17.84 6.39
CA LEU A 337 2.17 18.61 7.51
C LEU A 337 0.67 18.77 7.37
N TRP A 338 -0.03 18.46 8.45
CA TRP A 338 -1.48 18.45 8.55
C TRP A 338 -1.88 19.44 9.63
N LYS A 339 -2.88 20.26 9.31
CA LYS A 339 -3.40 21.28 10.23
C LYS A 339 -4.89 21.50 10.01
N SER A 340 -5.59 22.13 10.96
CA SER A 340 -7.01 22.42 10.76
C SER A 340 -7.19 23.43 9.63
N PHE A 341 -8.18 23.23 8.76
CA PHE A 341 -8.46 24.07 7.62
C PHE A 341 -8.79 25.51 8.00
N ILE A 342 -9.28 25.74 9.22
CA ILE A 342 -9.58 27.08 9.75
C ILE A 342 -8.33 27.86 10.17
N ASP A 343 -7.21 27.18 10.44
CA ASP A 343 -5.99 27.84 10.90
C ASP A 343 -5.27 28.48 9.71
N ASP A 344 -5.07 29.79 9.73
CA ASP A 344 -4.16 30.44 8.78
C ASP A 344 -2.77 30.54 9.42
N PHE A 345 -1.82 29.78 8.89
CA PHE A 345 -0.43 29.82 9.32
C PHE A 345 0.50 29.97 8.12
N ALA A 346 1.72 30.40 8.41
CA ALA A 346 2.75 30.56 7.41
C ALA A 346 3.98 29.72 7.76
N ILE A 347 4.70 29.30 6.74
CA ILE A 347 5.90 28.49 6.90
C ILE A 347 7.09 29.29 6.39
N VAL A 348 8.19 29.23 7.14
CA VAL A 348 9.51 29.63 6.66
C VAL A 348 10.41 28.42 6.78
N VAL A 349 11.10 28.09 5.70
CA VAL A 349 12.08 27.01 5.69
C VAL A 349 13.45 27.62 5.88
N ASP A 350 14.13 27.23 6.96
CA ASP A 350 15.50 27.66 7.29
C ASP A 350 16.49 26.54 6.98
N SER A 351 17.54 26.87 6.25
CA SER A 351 18.58 25.91 5.86
C SER A 351 19.75 25.90 6.85
N PRO A 352 20.53 24.81 6.93
CA PRO A 352 21.71 24.74 7.80
C PRO A 352 22.78 25.81 7.51
N VAL A 353 22.75 26.43 6.33
CA VAL A 353 23.65 27.52 5.91
C VAL A 353 23.07 28.93 6.20
N GLY A 354 21.92 29.01 6.88
CA GLY A 354 21.26 30.26 7.27
C GLY A 354 20.46 30.96 6.17
N GLN A 355 20.29 30.32 5.01
CA GLN A 355 19.39 30.81 3.95
C GLN A 355 17.95 30.41 4.25
N LYS A 356 17.01 31.34 4.04
CA LYS A 356 15.59 31.15 4.32
C LYS A 356 14.75 31.34 3.06
N THR A 357 13.60 30.67 3.01
CA THR A 357 12.56 31.00 2.03
C THR A 357 11.90 32.34 2.37
N GLU A 358 11.07 32.84 1.44
CA GLU A 358 10.03 33.80 1.81
C GLU A 358 9.00 33.17 2.77
N ILE A 359 8.11 34.00 3.32
CA ILE A 359 6.96 33.54 4.10
C ILE A 359 6.00 32.82 3.16
N LEU A 360 5.88 31.50 3.32
CA LEU A 360 5.06 30.64 2.49
C LEU A 360 3.65 30.57 3.06
N THR A 361 2.66 30.75 2.19
CA THR A 361 1.24 30.66 2.52
C THR A 361 0.48 29.94 1.41
N ARG A 362 -0.72 29.45 1.71
CA ARG A 362 -1.62 28.81 0.73
C ARG A 362 -2.06 29.70 -0.43
N LYS A 363 -1.74 31.00 -0.42
CA LYS A 363 -2.05 31.92 -1.54
C LYS A 363 -1.38 31.50 -2.83
N ILE A 364 -0.23 30.83 -2.76
CA ILE A 364 0.32 30.15 -3.93
C ILE A 364 0.63 28.70 -3.61
N ASN A 365 -0.05 27.81 -4.33
CA ASN A 365 -0.01 26.38 -4.10
C ASN A 365 1.39 25.81 -4.31
N ASN A 366 2.12 26.23 -5.34
CA ASN A 366 3.43 25.63 -5.68
C ASN A 366 4.55 26.66 -5.58
N ARG A 367 5.62 26.29 -4.88
CA ARG A 367 6.83 27.08 -4.72
C ARG A 367 8.08 26.22 -4.83
N SER A 368 9.14 26.79 -5.37
CA SER A 368 10.46 26.17 -5.40
C SER A 368 11.54 27.17 -5.06
N PHE A 369 12.55 26.72 -4.31
CA PHE A 369 13.67 27.52 -3.83
C PHE A 369 14.96 26.74 -3.99
N ILE A 370 16.06 27.43 -4.25
CA ILE A 370 17.40 26.87 -4.13
C ILE A 370 18.01 27.48 -2.87
N LEU A 371 18.17 26.67 -1.83
CA LEU A 371 18.83 27.03 -0.57
C LEU A 371 20.20 26.34 -0.53
N GLY A 372 21.26 27.10 -0.78
CA GLY A 372 22.61 26.58 -0.96
C GLY A 372 22.69 25.69 -2.20
N ASP A 373 22.91 24.40 -1.97
CA ASP A 373 22.96 23.31 -2.94
C ASP A 373 21.70 22.41 -2.87
N THR A 374 20.62 22.90 -2.27
CA THR A 374 19.39 22.13 -2.05
C THR A 374 18.23 22.77 -2.79
N LEU A 375 17.47 21.98 -3.55
CA LEU A 375 16.16 22.36 -4.07
C LEU A 375 15.08 22.04 -3.03
N VAL A 376 14.34 23.05 -2.59
CA VAL A 376 13.16 22.90 -1.73
C VAL A 376 11.92 23.17 -2.57
N MET A 377 10.99 22.24 -2.57
CA MET A 377 9.68 22.35 -3.23
C MET A 377 8.58 22.27 -2.18
N VAL A 378 7.64 23.20 -2.24
CA VAL A 378 6.52 23.26 -1.30
C VAL A 378 5.23 23.28 -2.09
N ASN A 379 4.31 22.39 -1.72
CA ASN A 379 2.96 22.36 -2.21
C ASN A 379 1.97 22.56 -1.07
N PHE A 380 1.13 23.58 -1.18
CA PHE A 380 -0.10 23.72 -0.41
C PHE A 380 -1.23 23.13 -1.23
N SER A 381 -1.88 22.10 -0.70
CA SER A 381 -3.07 21.51 -1.31
C SER A 381 -4.11 21.26 -0.25
N THR A 382 -5.35 21.25 -0.66
CA THR A 382 -6.35 20.51 0.11
C THR A 382 -6.14 19.02 -0.13
N GLY A 383 -6.49 18.21 0.84
CA GLY A 383 -6.58 16.78 0.67
C GLY A 383 -7.59 16.30 -0.38
N SER A 384 -7.83 14.99 -0.42
CA SER A 384 -8.95 14.34 -1.10
C SER A 384 -10.29 15.05 -0.81
N PRO A 385 -11.33 14.88 -1.63
CA PRO A 385 -12.65 15.43 -1.34
C PRO A 385 -13.14 15.11 0.09
N GLU A 386 -12.82 13.92 0.59
CA GLU A 386 -13.16 13.45 1.92
C GLU A 386 -12.31 14.11 3.01
N GLU A 387 -11.00 14.27 2.80
CA GLU A 387 -10.10 15.05 3.69
C GLU A 387 -10.56 16.51 3.86
N ARG A 388 -11.32 17.05 2.88
CA ARG A 388 -11.90 18.40 2.96
C ARG A 388 -13.15 18.46 3.83
N GLU A 389 -13.95 17.39 3.88
CA GLU A 389 -15.15 17.35 4.72
C GLU A 389 -14.77 17.38 6.21
N GLU A 390 -13.63 16.78 6.56
CA GLU A 390 -13.08 16.83 7.92
C GLU A 390 -12.33 18.13 8.26
N ALA A 391 -12.30 19.10 7.33
CA ALA A 391 -11.65 20.38 7.52
C ALA A 391 -10.17 20.25 7.87
N THR A 392 -9.41 19.40 7.16
CA THR A 392 -7.95 19.29 7.30
C THR A 392 -7.26 19.89 6.06
N GLU A 393 -6.26 20.75 6.26
CA GLU A 393 -5.41 21.29 5.18
C GLU A 393 -4.06 20.55 5.15
N PHE A 394 -3.61 20.26 3.93
CA PHE A 394 -2.46 19.42 3.65
C PHE A 394 -1.32 20.23 3.03
N ILE A 395 -0.15 20.17 3.67
CA ILE A 395 1.06 20.76 3.10
C ILE A 395 2.06 19.64 2.86
N PHE A 396 2.42 19.51 1.59
CA PHE A 396 3.47 18.61 1.18
C PHE A 396 4.74 19.41 0.94
N LEU A 397 5.79 19.11 1.71
CA LEU A 397 7.10 19.74 1.57
C LEU A 397 8.11 18.67 1.15
N LEU A 398 8.79 18.95 0.04
CA LEU A 398 9.84 18.10 -0.53
C LEU A 398 11.18 18.85 -0.51
N TRP A 399 12.14 18.29 0.21
CA TRP A 399 13.51 18.77 0.35
C TRP A 399 14.49 17.88 -0.41
N LEU A 400 15.28 18.45 -1.32
CA LEU A 400 16.16 17.70 -2.21
C LEU A 400 17.58 18.23 -2.11
N GLN A 401 18.50 17.42 -1.62
CA GLN A 401 19.92 17.78 -1.58
C GLN A 401 20.58 17.34 -2.89
N PHE A 402 21.20 18.27 -3.63
CA PHE A 402 21.97 17.89 -4.81
C PHE A 402 23.31 17.28 -4.38
N PRO A 403 23.78 16.20 -5.02
CA PRO A 403 25.14 15.73 -4.79
C PRO A 403 26.16 16.74 -5.32
N PHE A 404 27.22 16.98 -4.56
CA PHE A 404 28.45 17.60 -5.05
C PHE A 404 29.16 16.71 -6.07
#